data_AF-A0A936KAV1-F1
#
_entry.id   AF-A0A936KAV1-F1
#
_cell.length_a   1.000
_cell.length_b   1.000
_cell.length_c   1.000
_cell.angle_alpha   90.00
_cell.angle_beta   90.00
_cell.angle_gamma   90.00
#
_symmetry.space_group_name_H-M   'P 1'
#
loop_
_entity.id
_entity.type
_entity.pdbx_description
1 polymer ?
#
loop_
_entity_poly.entity_id
_entity_poly.type
_entity_poly.pdbx_seq_one_letter_code
_entity_poly.pdbx_strand_id
1 'polypeptide(L)' 'MFKGLHLLLPILRADRWPRLPNRGPIFSAKSPVEAMIEGGIPRMLETRLYIDALRGGL' A
#
# COMPACT_ATOMS: atom_id res chain seq x y z
N MET A 1 11.95 20.97 0.15
CA MET A 1 13.16 20.12 0.17
C MET A 1 12.71 18.67 0.33
N PHE A 2 12.42 17.96 -0.77
CA PHE A 2 12.01 16.55 -0.76
C PHE A 2 13.27 15.70 -0.52
N LYS A 3 13.65 15.50 0.75
CA LYS A 3 14.67 14.52 1.09
C LYS A 3 14.07 13.14 0.83
N GLY A 4 14.56 12.54 -0.24
CA GLY A 4 14.15 11.28 -0.80
C GLY A 4 13.83 10.25 0.27
N LEU A 5 12.57 9.82 0.20
CA LEU A 5 11.95 8.69 0.88
C LEU A 5 12.65 7.38 0.47
N HIS A 6 13.91 7.22 0.85
CA HIS A 6 14.68 5.98 0.72
C HIS A 6 14.94 5.42 2.11
N LEU A 7 13.87 5.08 2.81
CA LEU A 7 13.93 4.29 4.03
C LEU A 7 12.66 3.45 4.05
N LEU A 8 12.80 2.15 3.79
CA LEU A 8 12.28 1.03 4.58
C LEU A 8 12.05 -0.21 3.71
N LEU A 9 12.96 -1.18 3.88
CA LEU A 9 12.80 -2.64 3.68
C LEU A 9 12.88 -3.19 2.23
N PRO A 10 13.31 -4.46 2.04
CA PRO A 10 14.01 -4.90 0.85
C PRO A 10 13.08 -4.95 -0.36
N ILE A 11 13.50 -4.25 -1.41
CA ILE A 11 12.79 -3.99 -2.68
C ILE A 11 12.16 -5.28 -3.26
N LEU A 12 12.80 -6.43 -3.06
CA LEU A 12 12.33 -7.74 -3.52
C LEU A 12 11.00 -8.24 -2.92
N ARG A 13 10.53 -7.70 -1.79
CA ARG A 13 9.19 -7.99 -1.23
C ARG A 13 8.15 -6.94 -1.60
N ALA A 14 8.56 -5.70 -1.82
CA ALA A 14 7.67 -4.59 -2.17
C ALA A 14 7.05 -4.79 -3.56
N ASP A 15 7.76 -5.44 -4.49
CA ASP A 15 7.25 -5.67 -5.85
C ASP A 15 6.10 -6.69 -5.90
N ARG A 16 6.06 -7.63 -4.94
CA ARG A 16 5.05 -8.70 -4.92
C ARG A 16 3.82 -8.35 -4.10
N TRP A 17 3.98 -7.59 -3.02
CA TRP A 17 2.88 -7.23 -2.13
C TRP A 17 1.64 -6.62 -2.83
N PRO A 18 1.76 -5.70 -3.81
CA PRO A 18 0.59 -5.10 -4.47
C PRO A 18 -0.29 -6.09 -5.21
N ARG A 19 0.24 -7.27 -5.55
CA ARG A 19 -0.44 -8.33 -6.31
C ARG A 19 -0.92 -9.48 -5.44
N LEU A 20 -0.55 -9.52 -4.16
CA LEU A 20 -0.98 -10.55 -3.25
C LEU A 20 -2.30 -10.15 -2.57
N PRO A 21 -3.23 -11.09 -2.33
CA PRO A 21 -4.41 -10.86 -1.51
C PRO A 21 -4.02 -10.24 -0.17
N ASN A 22 -4.66 -9.13 0.19
CA ASN A 22 -4.37 -8.41 1.41
C ASN A 22 -5.60 -8.44 2.35
N ARG A 23 -5.37 -8.88 3.59
CA ARG A 23 -6.40 -8.97 4.63
C ARG A 23 -6.65 -7.66 5.37
N GLY A 24 -5.94 -6.59 4.98
CA GLY A 24 -6.18 -5.25 5.50
C GLY A 24 -7.63 -4.82 5.21
N PRO A 25 -8.26 -4.08 6.14
CA PRO A 25 -9.69 -3.80 6.11
C PRO A 25 -10.15 -3.05 4.84
N ILE A 26 -9.26 -2.27 4.22
CA ILE A 26 -9.56 -1.49 3.01
C ILE A 26 -9.50 -2.32 1.72
N PHE A 27 -9.00 -3.56 1.76
CA PHE A 27 -8.76 -4.39 0.58
C PHE A 27 -9.81 -5.48 0.37
N SER A 28 -10.68 -5.76 1.34
CA SER A 28 -11.73 -6.79 1.23
C SER A 28 -11.21 -8.15 0.71
N ALA A 29 -10.04 -8.58 1.20
CA ALA A 29 -9.32 -9.78 0.76
C ALA A 29 -8.82 -9.79 -0.71
N LYS A 30 -8.95 -8.68 -1.43
CA LYS A 30 -8.36 -8.49 -2.76
C LYS A 30 -6.90 -8.05 -2.65
N SER A 31 -6.18 -8.10 -3.76
CA SER A 31 -4.88 -7.44 -3.82
C SER A 31 -5.05 -5.91 -3.77
N PRO A 32 -4.04 -5.16 -3.27
CA PRO A 32 -4.06 -3.70 -3.30
C PRO A 32 -4.32 -3.12 -4.69
N VAL A 33 -3.78 -3.73 -5.74
CA VAL A 33 -4.00 -3.29 -7.13
C VAL A 33 -5.46 -3.45 -7.54
N GLU A 34 -6.07 -4.61 -7.29
CA GLU A 34 -7.48 -4.85 -7.63
C GLU A 34 -8.40 -3.88 -6.89
N ALA A 35 -8.17 -3.69 -5.58
CA ALA A 35 -8.95 -2.73 -4.80
C ALA A 35 -8.82 -1.32 -5.37
N MET A 36 -7.60 -0.87 -5.71
CA MET A 36 -7.36 0.45 -6.29
C MET A 36 -8.00 0.62 -7.67
N ILE A 37 -8.02 -0.41 -8.52
CA ILE A 37 -8.70 -0.37 -9.82
C ILE A 37 -10.20 -0.19 -9.64
N GLU A 38 -10.82 -0.95 -8.73
CA GLU A 38 -12.27 -0.86 -8.48
C GLU A 38 -12.69 0.44 -7.80
N GLY A 39 -11.88 0.91 -6.83
CA GLY A 39 -12.21 2.08 -6.02
C GLY A 39 -11.63 3.40 -6.54
N GLY A 40 -10.86 3.37 -7.63
CA GLY A 40 -10.26 4.54 -8.27
C GLY A 40 -9.35 5.37 -7.35
N ILE A 41 -9.24 6.67 -7.66
CA ILE A 41 -8.40 7.63 -6.93
C ILE A 41 -8.65 7.62 -5.41
N PRO A 42 -9.91 7.60 -4.90
CA PRO A 42 -10.16 7.53 -3.47
C PRO A 42 -9.47 6.32 -2.80
N ARG A 43 -9.56 5.13 -3.40
CA ARG A 43 -8.93 3.92 -2.85
C ARG A 43 -7.41 3.96 -2.94
N MET A 44 -6.85 4.62 -3.96
CA MET A 44 -5.40 4.84 -4.05
C MET A 44 -4.89 5.70 -2.90
N LEU A 45 -5.63 6.74 -2.52
CA LEU A 45 -5.28 7.60 -1.38
C LEU A 45 -5.36 6.85 -0.04
N GLU A 46 -6.42 6.06 0.18
CA GLU A 46 -6.54 5.21 1.37
C GLU A 46 -5.42 4.17 1.46
N THR A 47 -5.07 3.55 0.33
CA THR A 47 -3.97 2.57 0.26
C THR A 47 -2.64 3.21 0.64
N ARG A 48 -2.40 4.44 0.17
CA ARG A 48 -1.21 5.22 0.54
C ARG A 48 -1.19 5.50 2.05
N LEU A 49 -2.28 6.01 2.61
CA LEU A 49 -2.39 6.29 4.05
C LEU A 49 -2.19 5.02 4.89
N TYR A 50 -2.74 3.89 4.45
CA TYR A 50 -2.55 2.60 5.11
C TYR A 50 -1.07 2.19 5.16
N ILE A 51 -0.35 2.31 4.04
CA ILE A 51 1.10 2.02 3.98
C ILE A 51 1.89 3.01 4.84
N ASP A 52 1.54 4.29 4.77
CA ASP A 52 2.21 5.35 5.54
C ASP A 52 2.03 5.10 7.06
N ALA A 53 0.83 4.69 7.50
CA ALA A 53 0.57 4.30 8.89
C ALA A 53 1.38 3.07 9.33
N LEU A 54 1.50 2.05 8.47
CA LEU A 54 2.34 0.87 8.74
C LEU A 54 3.85 1.21 8.79
N ARG A 55 4.30 2.24 8.08
CA ARG A 55 5.69 2.71 8.09
C ARG A 55 6.00 3.66 9.25
N GLY A 56 5.01 4.41 9.73
CA GLY A 56 5.14 5.43 10.77
C GLY A 56 5.09 4.91 12.21
N GLY A 57 4.64 3.67 12.44
CA GLY A 57 4.39 3.11 13.78
C GLY A 57 3.14 3.73 14.42
N LEU A 58 2.20 2.99 15.03
CA LEU A 58 2.34 2.20 16.27
C LEU A 58 3.69 1.55 16.54
#